data_AF-A0AAU8LAV0-F1
#
_entry.id   AF-A0AAU8LAV0-F1
#
_cell.length_a   1.000
_cell.length_b   1.000
_cell.length_c   1.000
_cell.angle_alpha   90.00
_cell.angle_beta   90.00
_cell.angle_gamma   90.00
#
_symmetry.space_group_name_H-M   'P 1'
#
loop_
_entity.id
_entity.type
_entity.pdbx_description
1 polymer ?
#
loop_
_entity_poly.entity_id
_entity_poly.type
_entity_poly.pdbx_seq_one_letter_code
_entity_poly.pdbx_strand_id
1 'polypeptide(L)'
;MAMDKKFVSKQIGISLGTLYNWEKDKPFLYGLIREYFEQKTTLESELLDHFSQLTEIDKDITLSQIKTKALEAKKEKMLSKKE
;
A
#
# COMPACT_ATOMS: atom_id res chain seq x y z
N MET A 1 3.13 -15.67 -3.38
CA MET A 1 3.80 -15.56 -2.07
C MET A 1 2.76 -15.85 -1.00
N ALA A 2 3.11 -16.57 0.07
CA ALA A 2 2.17 -16.83 1.15
C ALA A 2 2.17 -15.66 2.14
N MET A 3 0.99 -15.16 2.52
CA MET A 3 0.82 -14.14 3.57
C MET A 3 1.52 -14.52 4.89
N ASP A 4 2.34 -13.61 5.44
CA ASP A 4 2.92 -13.76 6.78
C ASP A 4 1.83 -13.57 7.86
N LYS A 5 1.22 -14.67 8.27
CA LYS A 5 0.15 -14.71 9.30
C LYS A 5 0.58 -14.11 10.65
N LYS A 6 1.88 -14.17 11.00
CA LYS A 6 2.39 -13.62 12.28
C LYS A 6 2.47 -12.10 12.21
N PHE A 7 2.92 -11.55 11.08
CA PHE A 7 2.87 -10.12 10.84
C PHE A 7 1.44 -9.61 10.79
N VAL A 8 0.57 -10.26 10.00
CA VAL A 8 -0.82 -9.86 9.83
C VAL A 8 -1.59 -9.85 11.15
N SER A 9 -1.51 -10.92 11.95
CA SER A 9 -2.19 -10.99 13.26
C SER A 9 -1.83 -9.84 14.19
N LYS A 10 -0.56 -9.39 14.18
CA LYS A 10 -0.14 -8.20 14.91
C LYS A 10 -0.74 -6.90 14.35
N GLN A 11 -0.76 -6.74 13.03
CA GLN A 11 -1.27 -5.53 12.38
C GLN A 11 -2.77 -5.33 12.61
N ILE A 12 -3.56 -6.40 12.54
CA ILE A 12 -5.02 -6.34 12.73
C ILE A 12 -5.45 -6.58 14.19
N GLY A 13 -4.50 -6.71 15.13
CA GLY A 13 -4.78 -6.77 16.55
C GLY A 13 -5.51 -8.04 17.03
N ILE A 14 -5.27 -9.19 16.40
CA ILE A 14 -5.88 -10.47 16.78
C ILE A 14 -4.82 -11.51 17.14
N SER A 15 -5.24 -12.59 17.81
CA SER A 15 -4.32 -13.71 18.06
C SER A 15 -3.98 -14.46 16.77
N LEU A 16 -2.77 -15.02 16.71
CA LEU A 16 -2.36 -15.84 15.57
C LEU A 16 -3.31 -17.04 15.36
N GLY A 17 -3.75 -17.69 16.44
CA GLY A 17 -4.72 -18.79 16.38
C GLY A 17 -6.07 -18.35 15.80
N THR A 18 -6.53 -17.14 16.14
CA THR A 18 -7.75 -16.57 15.55
C THR A 18 -7.62 -16.42 14.03
N LEU A 19 -6.48 -15.92 13.55
CA LEU A 19 -6.24 -15.78 12.11
C LEU A 19 -6.21 -17.13 11.38
N TYR A 20 -5.63 -18.17 11.99
CA TYR A 20 -5.67 -19.53 11.44
C TYR A 20 -7.08 -20.10 11.39
N ASN A 21 -7.90 -19.86 12.42
CA ASN A 21 -9.28 -20.33 12.43
C ASN A 21 -10.11 -19.63 11.34
N TRP A 22 -9.87 -18.34 11.08
CA TRP A 22 -10.60 -17.59 10.06
C TRP A 22 -10.38 -18.10 8.63
N GLU A 23 -9.25 -18.76 8.36
CA GLU A 23 -9.03 -19.44 7.08
C GLU A 23 -10.12 -20.49 6.79
N LYS A 24 -10.67 -21.11 7.83
CA LYS A 24 -11.74 -22.12 7.73
C LYS A 24 -13.12 -21.56 8.06
N ASP A 25 -13.24 -20.81 9.15
CA ASP A 25 -14.51 -20.38 9.72
C ASP A 25 -15.06 -19.11 9.06
N LYS A 26 -14.18 -18.31 8.44
CA LYS A 26 -14.51 -17.03 7.78
C LYS A 26 -13.71 -16.86 6.48
N PRO A 27 -13.85 -17.78 5.50
CA PRO A 27 -12.98 -17.82 4.33
C PRO A 27 -13.03 -16.53 3.49
N PHE A 28 -14.19 -15.88 3.42
CA PHE A 28 -14.33 -14.59 2.72
C PHE A 28 -13.55 -13.46 3.39
N LEU A 29 -13.67 -13.32 4.72
CA LEU A 29 -12.93 -12.31 5.49
C LEU A 29 -11.42 -12.58 5.41
N TYR A 30 -11.02 -13.84 5.54
CA TYR A 30 -9.64 -14.24 5.38
C TYR A 30 -9.11 -13.92 3.97
N GLY A 31 -9.94 -14.11 2.92
CA GLY A 31 -9.62 -13.73 1.54
C GLY A 31 -9.33 -12.24 1.38
N LEU A 32 -10.17 -11.37 1.95
CA LEU A 32 -9.96 -9.91 1.92
C LEU A 32 -8.67 -9.48 2.63
N ILE A 33 -8.41 -10.06 3.81
CA ILE A 33 -7.17 -9.80 4.56
C ILE A 33 -5.97 -10.26 3.74
N ARG A 34 -6.03 -11.48 3.19
CA ARG A 34 -4.97 -12.04 2.37
C ARG A 34 -4.68 -11.16 1.16
N GLU A 35 -5.70 -10.71 0.44
CA GLU A 35 -5.55 -9.83 -0.71
C GLU A 35 -4.87 -8.51 -0.33
N TYR A 36 -5.31 -7.86 0.75
CA TYR A 36 -4.71 -6.62 1.23
C TYR A 36 -3.22 -6.77 1.58
N PHE A 37 -2.85 -7.87 2.24
CA PHE A 37 -1.46 -8.08 2.70
C PHE A 37 -0.56 -8.75 1.66
N GLU A 38 -1.10 -9.50 0.69
CA GLU A 38 -0.33 -10.09 -0.41
C GLU A 38 -0.06 -9.08 -1.54
N GLN A 39 -0.87 -8.02 -1.67
CA GLN A 39 -0.61 -6.92 -2.61
C GLN A 39 0.57 -6.00 -2.20
N LYS A 40 1.20 -6.26 -1.03
CA LYS A 40 2.32 -5.46 -0.50
C LYS A 40 3.64 -5.55 -1.27
N THR A 41 3.70 -6.23 -2.41
CA THR A 41 4.90 -6.29 -3.27
C THR A 41 4.94 -5.22 -4.37
N THR A 42 4.03 -4.25 -4.33
CA THR A 42 4.01 -3.13 -5.27
C THR A 42 4.85 -1.96 -4.76
N LEU A 43 5.49 -1.23 -5.68
CA LEU A 43 6.22 0.02 -5.38
C LEU A 43 5.32 1.03 -4.66
N GLU A 44 4.02 0.99 -4.94
CA GLU A 44 2.98 1.75 -4.27
C GLU A 44 2.83 1.38 -2.79
N SER A 45 2.96 0.10 -2.44
CA SER A 45 2.94 -0.33 -1.04
C SER A 45 4.19 0.10 -0.29
N GLU A 46 5.36 -0.01 -0.91
CA GLU A 46 6.62 0.47 -0.31
C GLU A 46 6.59 1.99 -0.10
N LEU A 47 6.08 2.73 -1.10
CA LEU A 47 5.82 4.16 -0.98
C LEU A 47 4.88 4.47 0.19
N LEU A 48 3.76 3.75 0.32
CA LEU A 48 2.79 3.99 1.38
C LEU A 48 3.38 3.70 2.77
N ASP A 49 4.12 2.61 2.91
CA ASP A 49 4.76 2.24 4.17
C ASP A 49 5.78 3.31 4.60
N HIS A 50 6.63 3.78 3.70
CA HIS A 50 7.57 4.87 4.00
C HIS A 50 6.85 6.21 4.25
N PHE A 51 5.86 6.55 3.43
CA PHE A 51 5.09 7.79 3.56
C PHE A 51 4.34 7.86 4.90
N SER A 52 3.85 6.72 5.42
CA SER A 52 3.15 6.65 6.70
C SER A 52 4.03 7.01 7.91
N GLN A 53 5.35 6.80 7.79
CA GLN A 53 6.33 7.05 8.85
C GLN A 53 6.82 8.51 8.90
N LEU A 54 6.46 9.32 7.90
CA LEU A 54 6.85 10.72 7.80
C LEU A 54 6.06 11.61 8.76
N THR A 55 6.65 12.76 9.10
CA THR A 55 5.90 13.85 9.76
C THR A 55 4.86 14.44 8.80
N GLU A 56 3.83 15.11 9.32
CA GLU A 56 2.82 15.76 8.46
C GLU A 56 3.43 16.78 7.49
N ILE A 57 4.45 17.53 7.93
CA ILE A 57 5.17 18.48 7.06
C ILE A 57 5.90 17.73 5.94
N ASP A 58 6.60 16.64 6.26
CA ASP A 58 7.34 15.85 5.26
C ASP A 58 6.40 15.15 4.27
N LYS A 59 5.20 14.74 4.72
CA LYS A 59 4.14 14.22 3.86
C LYS A 59 3.67 15.27 2.87
N ASP A 60 3.42 16.51 3.32
CA ASP A 60 3.00 17.61 2.45
C ASP A 60 4.09 17.98 1.43
N ILE A 61 5.36 17.99 1.84
CA ILE A 61 6.49 18.21 0.94
C ILE A 61 6.55 17.10 -0.11
N THR A 62 6.49 15.84 0.31
CA THR A 62 6.55 14.68 -0.58
C THR A 62 5.40 14.69 -1.58
N LEU A 63 4.17 14.98 -1.11
CA LEU A 63 3.00 15.09 -1.97
C LEU A 63 3.15 16.21 -3.01
N SER A 64 3.73 17.34 -2.61
CA SER A 64 4.02 18.46 -3.52
C SER A 64 5.01 18.06 -4.61
N GLN A 65 6.07 17.33 -4.28
CA GLN A 65 7.05 16.82 -5.26
C GLN A 65 6.41 15.85 -6.26
N ILE A 66 5.58 14.91 -5.78
CA ILE A 66 4.86 13.98 -6.65
C ILE A 66 3.94 14.73 -7.62
N LYS A 67 3.21 15.75 -7.13
CA LYS A 67 2.35 16.61 -7.95
C LYS A 67 3.14 17.35 -9.02
N THR A 68 4.29 17.93 -8.66
CA THR A 68 5.17 18.63 -9.61
C THR A 68 5.62 17.70 -10.73
N LYS A 69 6.15 16.52 -10.41
CA LYS A 69 6.57 15.53 -11.42
C LYS A 69 5.42 15.11 -12.35
N ALA A 70 4.22 14.91 -11.80
CA ALA A 70 3.05 14.56 -12.61
C ALA A 70 2.65 15.68 -13.58
N LEU A 71 2.80 16.95 -13.18
CA LEU A 71 2.56 18.11 -14.04
C LEU A 71 3.62 18.25 -15.13
N GLU A 72 4.90 18.03 -14.79
CA GLU A 72 6.00 18.03 -15.78
C GLU A 72 5.78 16.98 -16.86
N ALA A 73 5.43 15.75 -16.48
CA ALA A 73 5.13 14.68 -17.43
C ALA A 73 3.93 15.02 -18.34
N LYS A 74 2.92 15.72 -17.82
CA LYS A 74 1.79 16.21 -18.63
C LYS A 74 2.24 17.31 -19.60
N LYS A 75 3.06 18.26 -19.14
CA LYS A 75 3.60 19.34 -19.97
C LYS A 75 4.42 18.79 -21.13
N GLU A 76 5.30 17.82 -20.88
CA GLU A 76 6.11 17.18 -21.91
C GLU A 76 5.25 16.47 -22.97
N LYS A 77 4.24 15.69 -22.54
CA LYS A 77 3.27 15.07 -23.45
C LYS A 77 2.47 16.06 -24.29
N MET A 78 2.25 17.28 -23.80
CA MET A 78 1.58 18.33 -24.58
C MET A 78 2.52 18.98 -25.61
N LEU A 79 3.81 19.05 -25.32
CA LEU A 79 4.82 19.57 -26.25
C LEU A 79 5.10 18.57 -27.38
N SER A 80 5.22 17.28 -27.07
CA SER A 80 5.46 16.23 -28.08
C SER A 80 4.28 15.94 -29.01
N LYS A 81 3.08 16.42 -28.69
CA LYS A 81 1.89 16.33 -29.57
C LYS A 81 1.74 17.52 -30.52
N LYS A 82 2.58 18.56 -30.37
CA LYS A 82 2.56 19.75 -31.23
C LYS A 82 3.58 19.69 -32.37
N GLU A 83 4.46 18.70 -32.36
CA GLU A 83 5.40 18.34 -33.43
C GLU A 83 4.81 17.24 -34.31
#